data_AF-A0A3A0A7F3-F1
#
_entry.id   AF-A0A3A0A7F3-F1
#
_cell.length_a   1.000
_cell.length_b   1.000
_cell.length_c   1.000
_cell.angle_alpha   90.00
_cell.angle_beta   90.00
_cell.angle_gamma   90.00
#
_symmetry.space_group_name_H-M   'P 1'
#
loop_
_entity.id
_entity.type
_entity.pdbx_description
1 polymer ?
#
loop_
_entity_poly.entity_id
_entity_poly.type
_entity_poly.pdbx_seq_one_letter_code
_entity_poly.pdbx_strand_id
1 'polypeptide(L)'
;MLQWIPPALLLSALLCIAYASLLHLWGGRSLRDLLVYIAAAAGGFAVGQLLGVLLQLPLPRIGQVHVVEASIFAWLALIGARELAGSRRVGTP
;
A
#
# COMPACT_ATOMS: atom_id res chain seq x y z
N MET A 1 -23.64 10.97 3.42
CA MET A 1 -23.16 10.15 2.27
C MET A 1 -22.11 9.11 2.67
N LEU A 2 -21.26 9.33 3.70
CA LEU A 2 -20.21 8.38 4.11
C LEU A 2 -20.71 7.11 4.83
N GLN A 3 -21.97 7.07 5.26
CA GLN A 3 -22.58 5.96 6.02
C GLN A 3 -22.61 4.60 5.28
N TRP A 4 -22.44 4.59 3.96
CA TRP A 4 -22.48 3.38 3.14
C TRP A 4 -21.12 2.71 2.97
N ILE A 5 -20.03 3.38 3.36
CA ILE A 5 -18.68 2.87 3.18
C ILE A 5 -18.27 2.15 4.47
N PRO A 6 -17.93 0.85 4.41
CA PRO A 6 -17.39 0.15 5.58
C PRO A 6 -16.18 0.91 6.15
N PRO A 7 -16.13 1.17 7.47
CA PRO A 7 -15.03 1.91 8.09
C PRO A 7 -13.66 1.26 7.83
N ALA A 8 -13.62 -0.07 7.72
CA ALA A 8 -12.42 -0.82 7.37
C ALA A 8 -11.89 -0.47 5.96
N LEU A 9 -12.78 -0.34 4.97
CA LEU A 9 -12.40 0.05 3.62
C LEU A 9 -11.88 1.49 3.61
N LEU A 10 -12.56 2.40 4.31
CA LEU A 10 -12.11 3.78 4.43
C LEU A 10 -10.72 3.86 5.06
N LEU A 11 -10.50 3.16 6.18
CA LEU A 11 -9.20 3.10 6.84
C LEU A 11 -8.13 2.53 5.92
N SER A 12 -8.40 1.42 5.23
CA SER A 12 -7.44 0.80 4.31
C SER A 12 -7.07 1.72 3.15
N ALA A 13 -8.04 2.42 2.57
CA ALA A 13 -7.81 3.39 1.50
C ALA A 13 -6.96 4.58 1.99
N LEU A 14 -7.28 5.11 3.17
CA LEU A 14 -6.50 6.19 3.80
C LEU A 14 -5.05 5.76 4.06
N LEU A 15 -4.83 4.56 4.58
CA LEU A 15 -3.49 4.02 4.81
C LEU A 15 -2.73 3.84 3.49
N CYS A 16 -3.36 3.27 2.46
CA CYS A 16 -2.72 3.09 1.15
C CYS A 16 -2.32 4.43 0.54
N ILE A 17 -3.21 5.43 0.57
CA ILE A 17 -2.91 6.78 0.08
C ILE A 17 -1.81 7.43 0.91
N ALA A 18 -1.86 7.33 2.24
CA ALA A 18 -0.84 7.88 3.13
C ALA A 18 0.55 7.27 2.85
N TYR A 19 0.66 5.94 2.76
CA TYR A 19 1.93 5.26 2.47
C TYR A 19 2.46 5.59 1.08
N ALA A 20 1.59 5.56 0.06
CA ALA A 20 1.96 5.93 -1.30
C ALA A 20 2.42 7.38 -1.39
N SER A 21 1.74 8.30 -0.70
CA SER A 21 2.08 9.72 -0.67
C SER A 21 3.40 9.95 0.06
N LEU A 22 3.65 9.24 1.17
CA LEU A 22 4.90 9.34 1.92
C LEU A 22 6.10 8.90 1.09
N LEU A 23 5.97 7.78 0.35
CA LEU A 23 7.02 7.33 -0.56
C LEU A 23 7.14 8.25 -1.79
N HIS A 24 6.02 8.74 -2.31
CA HIS A 24 6.00 9.69 -3.41
C HIS A 24 6.71 11.00 -3.05
N LEU A 25 6.55 11.51 -1.83
CA LEU A 25 7.24 12.72 -1.39
C LEU A 25 8.77 12.56 -1.38
N TRP A 26 9.26 11.33 -1.18
CA TRP A 26 10.70 11.06 -1.09
C TRP A 26 11.40 10.95 -2.44
N GLY A 27 10.69 10.69 -3.54
CA GLY A 27 11.33 10.46 -4.85
C GLY A 27 10.40 10.43 -6.06
N GLY A 28 9.12 10.70 -5.87
CA GLY A 28 8.11 10.84 -6.91
C GLY A 28 8.29 12.14 -7.68
N ARG A 29 8.15 12.06 -9.01
CA ARG A 29 8.38 13.21 -9.90
C ARG A 29 7.11 13.63 -10.64
N SER A 30 6.12 12.75 -10.72
CA SER A 30 4.88 12.99 -11.44
C SER A 30 3.65 12.40 -10.75
N LEU A 31 2.48 13.00 -10.96
CA LEU A 31 1.18 12.47 -10.51
C LEU A 31 0.91 11.03 -10.99
N ARG A 32 1.47 10.63 -12.13
CA ARG A 32 1.36 9.24 -12.62
C ARG A 32 2.08 8.25 -11.71
N ASP A 33 3.23 8.64 -11.17
CA ASP A 33 3.98 7.80 -10.22
C ASP A 33 3.18 7.59 -8.93
N LEU A 34 2.45 8.63 -8.49
CA LEU A 34 1.57 8.53 -7.32
C LEU A 34 0.47 7.49 -7.52
N LEU A 35 -0.17 7.47 -8.69
CA LEU A 35 -1.20 6.45 -9.00
C LEU A 35 -0.63 5.04 -9.01
N VAL A 36 0.57 4.86 -9.56
CA VAL A 36 1.28 3.57 -9.54
C VAL A 36 1.60 3.15 -8.11
N TYR A 37 2.06 4.07 -7.26
CA TYR A 37 2.33 3.79 -5.85
C TYR A 37 1.06 3.50 -5.05
N ILE A 38 -0.05 4.19 -5.30
CA ILE A 38 -1.34 3.86 -4.67
C ILE A 38 -1.78 2.45 -5.06
N ALA A 39 -1.68 2.08 -6.35
CA ALA A 39 -2.02 0.74 -6.81
C ALA A 39 -1.10 -0.34 -6.20
N ALA A 40 0.20 -0.07 -6.11
CA ALA A 40 1.17 -0.97 -5.47
C ALA A 40 0.88 -1.13 -3.97
N ALA A 41 0.62 -0.03 -3.26
CA ALA A 41 0.23 -0.05 -1.86
C ALA A 41 -1.05 -0.84 -1.65
N ALA A 42 -2.09 -0.60 -2.45
CA ALA A 42 -3.35 -1.34 -2.37
C ALA A 42 -3.18 -2.83 -2.65
N GLY A 43 -2.37 -3.20 -3.63
CA GLY A 43 -2.05 -4.60 -3.94
C GLY A 43 -1.32 -5.30 -2.79
N GLY A 44 -0.26 -4.69 -2.27
CA GLY A 44 0.46 -5.23 -1.11
C GLY A 44 -0.42 -5.28 0.14
N PHE A 45 -1.21 -4.24 0.40
CA PHE A 45 -2.12 -4.19 1.54
C PHE A 45 -3.17 -5.30 1.48
N ALA A 46 -3.77 -5.54 0.30
CA ALA A 46 -4.74 -6.62 0.11
C ALA A 46 -4.11 -8.00 0.36
N VAL A 47 -2.88 -8.23 -0.12
CA VAL A 47 -2.15 -9.49 0.12
C VAL A 47 -1.86 -9.68 1.61
N GLY A 48 -1.34 -8.65 2.30
CA GLY A 48 -1.07 -8.73 3.73
C GLY A 48 -2.33 -8.90 4.58
N GLN A 49 -3.44 -8.26 4.19
CA GLN A 49 -4.74 -8.44 4.83
C GLN A 49 -5.24 -9.89 4.67
N LEU A 50 -5.15 -10.46 3.47
CA LEU A 50 -5.55 -11.86 3.23
C LEU A 50 -4.70 -12.84 4.03
N LEU A 51 -3.39 -12.62 4.10
CA LEU A 51 -2.49 -13.44 4.90
C LEU A 51 -2.79 -13.32 6.39
N GLY A 52 -3.05 -12.12 6.91
CA GLY A 52 -3.45 -11.91 8.31
C GLY A 52 -4.74 -12.68 8.65
N VAL A 53 -5.72 -12.66 7.76
CA VAL A 53 -6.99 -13.40 7.93
C VAL A 53 -6.76 -14.92 7.87
N LEU A 54 -6.00 -15.40 6.88
CA LEU A 54 -5.79 -16.83 6.65
C LEU A 54 -4.93 -17.49 7.73
N LEU A 55 -3.87 -16.80 8.15
CA LEU A 55 -2.92 -17.28 9.14
C LEU A 55 -3.35 -16.99 10.59
N GLN A 56 -4.45 -16.25 10.78
CA GLN A 56 -4.98 -15.85 12.08
C GLN A 56 -3.89 -15.27 13.00
N LEU A 57 -3.01 -14.45 12.43
CA LEU A 57 -1.86 -13.93 13.15
C LEU A 57 -2.32 -13.11 14.36
N PRO A 58 -1.69 -13.26 15.55
CA PRO A 58 -2.08 -12.57 16.77
C PRO A 58 -1.62 -11.10 16.79
N LEU A 59 -1.33 -10.51 15.62
CA LEU A 59 -0.85 -9.15 15.52
C LEU A 59 -1.98 -8.13 15.72
N PRO A 60 -1.63 -6.86 16.06
CA PRO A 60 -2.61 -5.80 16.23
C PRO A 60 -3.49 -5.58 15.00
N ARG A 61 -4.81 -5.66 15.21
CA ARG A 61 -5.83 -5.33 14.22
C ARG A 61 -6.69 -4.16 14.69
N ILE A 62 -7.09 -3.31 13.75
CA ILE A 62 -8.06 -2.23 14.01
C ILE A 62 -9.38 -2.66 13.39
N GLY A 63 -10.35 -3.00 14.25
CA GLY A 63 -11.60 -3.63 13.80
C GLY A 63 -11.30 -4.94 13.06
N GLN A 64 -11.59 -4.96 11.76
CA GLN A 64 -11.34 -6.12 10.87
C GLN A 64 -10.03 -6.00 10.08
N VAL A 65 -9.30 -4.90 10.19
CA VAL A 65 -8.10 -4.64 9.39
C VAL A 65 -6.87 -5.16 10.13
N HIS A 66 -6.15 -6.10 9.51
CA HIS A 66 -4.84 -6.60 9.94
C HIS A 66 -3.76 -5.56 9.60
N VAL A 67 -3.75 -4.48 10.37
CA VAL A 67 -3.00 -3.26 10.03
C VAL A 67 -1.51 -3.53 9.89
N VAL A 68 -0.93 -4.33 10.77
CA VAL A 68 0.52 -4.56 10.79
C VAL A 68 0.95 -5.32 9.54
N GLU A 69 0.33 -6.46 9.27
CA GLU A 69 0.65 -7.33 8.14
C GLU A 69 0.35 -6.64 6.83
N ALA A 70 -0.83 -6.03 6.71
CA ALA A 70 -1.21 -5.28 5.52
C ALA A 70 -0.23 -4.13 5.25
N SER A 71 0.23 -3.43 6.29
CA SER A 71 1.23 -2.37 6.14
C SER A 71 2.59 -2.91 5.69
N ILE A 72 3.07 -4.01 6.29
CA ILE A 72 4.34 -4.64 5.89
C ILE A 72 4.31 -4.99 4.40
N PHE A 73 3.28 -5.68 3.94
CA PHE A 73 3.17 -6.05 2.52
C PHE A 73 2.95 -4.84 1.61
N ALA A 74 2.21 -3.82 2.04
CA ALA A 74 2.07 -2.56 1.29
C ALA A 74 3.43 -1.86 1.10
N TRP A 75 4.23 -1.76 2.16
CA TRP A 75 5.57 -1.17 2.10
C TRP A 75 6.52 -1.97 1.22
N LEU A 76 6.49 -3.31 1.30
CA LEU A 76 7.27 -4.18 0.41
C LEU A 76 6.91 -3.95 -1.07
N ALA A 77 5.61 -3.90 -1.39
CA ALA A 77 5.15 -3.65 -2.75
C ALA A 77 5.54 -2.24 -3.25
N LEU A 78 5.43 -1.23 -2.39
CA LEU A 78 5.82 0.14 -2.67
C LEU A 78 7.33 0.28 -2.96
N ILE A 79 8.17 -0.32 -2.11
CA ILE A 79 9.63 -0.34 -2.31
C ILE A 79 9.95 -1.06 -3.63
N GLY A 80 9.36 -2.23 -3.88
CA GLY A 80 9.55 -2.95 -5.13
C GLY A 80 9.14 -2.14 -6.36
N ALA A 81 8.03 -1.40 -6.29
CA ALA A 81 7.58 -0.51 -7.36
C ALA A 81 8.57 0.64 -7.60
N ARG A 82 9.14 1.21 -6.54
CA ARG A 82 10.17 2.26 -6.63
C ARG A 82 11.45 1.74 -7.28
N GLU A 83 11.94 0.59 -6.84
CA GLU A 83 13.15 -0.01 -7.41
C GLU A 83 12.96 -0.32 -8.90
N LEU A 84 11.81 -0.90 -9.29
CA LEU A 84 11.49 -1.16 -10.69
C LEU A 84 11.42 0.13 -11.53
N ALA A 85 10.84 1.20 -10.96
CA ALA A 85 10.81 2.51 -11.60
C ALA A 85 12.20 3.15 -11.72
N GLY A 86 13.12 2.84 -10.81
CA GLY A 86 14.53 3.23 -10.86
C GLY A 86 15.32 2.43 -11.91
N SER A 87 15.17 1.10 -11.94
CA SER A 87 15.89 0.22 -12.87
C SER A 87 15.56 0.51 -14.34
N ARG A 88 14.32 0.90 -14.65
CA ARG A 88 13.92 1.32 -16.00
C ARG A 88 14.67 2.55 -16.52
N ARG A 89 15.39 3.27 -15.65
CA ARG A 89 16.17 4.47 -16.01
C ARG A 89 17.62 4.18 -16.36
N VAL A 90 18.15 3.02 -15.95
CA VAL A 90 19.55 2.64 -16.19
C VAL A 90 19.72 1.93 -17.55
N GLY A 91 18.62 1.50 -18.17
CA GLY A 91 18.62 0.69 -19.39
C GLY A 91 18.51 1.42 -20.73
N THR A 92 18.76 2.73 -20.83
CA THR A 92 18.80 3.44 -22.11
C THR A 92 20.25 3.65 -22.57
N PRO A 93 20.74 2.94 -23.61
CA PRO A 93 21.97 3.28 -24.31
C PRO A 93 21.83 4.56 -25.14
#